data_AF-A0A158FVB4-F1
#
_entry.id   AF-A0A158FVB4-F1
#
_cell.length_a   1.000
_cell.length_b   1.000
_cell.length_c   1.000
_cell.angle_alpha   90.00
_cell.angle_beta   90.00
_cell.angle_gamma   90.00
#
_symmetry.space_group_name_H-M   'P 1'
#
loop_
_entity.id
_entity.type
_entity.pdbx_description
1 polymer ?
#
loop_
_entity_poly.entity_id
_entity_poly.type
_entity_poly.pdbx_seq_one_letter_code
_entity_poly.pdbx_strand_id
1 'polypeptide(L)'
;MTAFLNNFDPFRHDVLYGLQGSRETYVFAYIEKIYQAQPPEAKARFGAMEEGDQFPDDFASEVYTAIEKQGTYINSYNEPITSGDFSQIDRITLARPTEPRILHYHQLLSQTRYAVQRVGAATLRSLAKGDDRLASATGTATLSAQQLAALRLHLAVRRACKFGIEYISRQREVIVHYILDGIKSEDVVNKTSYGVMGGTKGLPITTSEIRYMFRNWFDLKNQAIERKIIFYNDQAEVRAPWYDAPTLWLPYAQHRVDKYTRANPRLGLTEDNHVEAFRRLSAQGRASDALQHFFVLPTAGGLT
;
A
#
# COMPACT_ATOMS: atom_id res chain seq x y z
N MET A 1 17.69 -2.81 11.51
CA MET A 1 17.87 -3.08 10.06
C MET A 1 17.99 -4.57 9.72
N THR A 2 18.71 -5.38 10.52
CA THR A 2 19.03 -6.79 10.22
C THR A 2 17.84 -7.67 9.82
N ALA A 3 16.68 -7.52 10.46
CA ALA A 3 15.49 -8.31 10.14
C ALA A 3 15.02 -8.08 8.69
N PHE A 4 15.00 -6.83 8.23
CA PHE A 4 14.67 -6.50 6.84
C PHE A 4 15.65 -7.14 5.87
N LEU A 5 16.95 -6.95 6.11
CA LEU A 5 18.01 -7.44 5.22
C LEU A 5 18.04 -8.97 5.10
N ASN A 6 17.53 -9.70 6.07
CA ASN A 6 17.46 -11.17 6.04
C ASN A 6 16.18 -11.69 5.39
N ASN A 7 15.12 -10.88 5.37
CA ASN A 7 13.81 -11.29 4.85
C ASN A 7 13.54 -10.80 3.43
N PHE A 8 14.10 -9.64 3.04
CA PHE A 8 13.88 -9.02 1.74
C PHE A 8 14.76 -9.67 0.67
N ASP A 9 14.10 -10.17 -0.38
CA ASP A 9 14.75 -10.72 -1.56
C ASP A 9 14.10 -10.14 -2.84
N PRO A 10 14.76 -9.19 -3.54
CA PRO A 10 14.24 -8.63 -4.76
C PRO A 10 14.10 -9.68 -5.88
N PHE A 11 14.89 -10.76 -5.87
CA PHE A 11 14.84 -11.84 -6.87
C PHE A 11 13.67 -12.79 -6.66
N ARG A 12 13.07 -12.80 -5.46
CA ARG A 12 11.76 -13.41 -5.18
C ARG A 12 10.59 -12.54 -5.66
N HIS A 13 10.88 -11.38 -6.22
CA HIS A 13 9.92 -10.32 -6.57
C HIS A 13 9.18 -9.73 -5.37
N ASP A 14 9.83 -9.73 -4.20
CA ASP A 14 9.30 -9.08 -3.01
C ASP A 14 8.99 -7.60 -3.30
N VAL A 15 7.99 -7.07 -2.61
CA VAL A 15 7.48 -5.72 -2.86
C VAL A 15 7.62 -4.84 -1.64
N LEU A 16 8.08 -3.61 -1.86
CA LEU A 16 8.33 -2.64 -0.79
C LEU A 16 7.31 -1.50 -0.81
N TYR A 17 6.56 -1.39 0.29
CA TYR A 17 5.55 -0.36 0.55
C TYR A 17 5.98 0.53 1.72
N GLY A 18 5.48 1.76 1.76
CA GLY A 18 5.86 2.78 2.75
C GLY A 18 6.03 4.15 2.11
N LEU A 19 6.36 5.15 2.93
CA LEU A 19 6.72 6.49 2.43
C LEU A 19 8.00 6.42 1.58
N GLN A 20 8.14 7.28 0.57
CA GLN A 20 9.27 7.25 -0.35
C GLN A 20 10.63 7.27 0.38
N GLY A 21 10.92 8.31 1.16
CA GLY A 21 12.20 8.42 1.86
C GLY A 21 12.48 7.27 2.83
N SER A 22 11.44 6.74 3.48
CA SER A 22 11.58 5.56 4.33
C SER A 22 11.96 4.32 3.53
N ARG A 23 11.32 4.10 2.37
CA ARG A 23 11.65 2.96 1.48
C ARG A 23 13.07 3.05 0.94
N GLU A 24 13.47 4.24 0.49
CA GLU A 24 14.83 4.50 -0.01
C GLU A 24 15.87 4.13 1.06
N THR A 25 15.66 4.53 2.31
CA THR A 25 16.53 4.17 3.43
C THR A 25 16.76 2.65 3.54
N TYR A 26 15.69 1.86 3.40
CA TYR A 26 15.78 0.39 3.47
C TYR A 26 16.44 -0.21 2.23
N VAL A 27 16.14 0.31 1.05
CA VAL A 27 16.77 -0.12 -0.21
C VAL A 27 18.27 0.18 -0.18
N PHE A 28 18.68 1.36 0.28
CA PHE A 28 20.09 1.71 0.43
C PHE A 28 20.81 0.78 1.40
N ALA A 29 20.21 0.46 2.55
CA ALA A 29 20.80 -0.53 3.47
C ALA A 29 20.95 -1.93 2.84
N TYR A 30 20.04 -2.31 1.93
CA TYR A 30 20.16 -3.56 1.17
C TYR A 30 21.27 -3.51 0.13
N ILE A 31 21.38 -2.40 -0.61
CA ILE A 31 22.48 -2.14 -1.57
C ILE A 31 23.82 -2.19 -0.84
N GLU A 32 23.93 -1.55 0.32
CA GLU A 32 25.10 -1.59 1.19
C GLU A 32 25.47 -3.02 1.57
N LYS A 33 24.50 -3.83 2.03
CA LYS A 33 24.74 -5.25 2.35
C LYS A 33 25.29 -6.01 1.15
N ILE A 34 24.74 -5.80 -0.05
CA ILE A 34 25.24 -6.45 -1.27
C ILE A 34 26.67 -6.00 -1.56
N TYR A 35 26.92 -4.68 -1.51
CA TYR A 35 28.25 -4.12 -1.73
C TYR A 35 29.26 -4.75 -0.79
N GLN A 36 28.95 -4.80 0.51
CA GLN A 36 29.87 -5.33 1.52
C GLN A 36 30.20 -6.81 1.31
N ALA A 37 29.26 -7.58 0.74
CA ALA A 37 29.47 -8.98 0.40
C ALA A 37 30.29 -9.22 -0.90
N GLN A 38 30.55 -8.19 -1.70
CA GLN A 38 31.36 -8.31 -2.92
C GLN A 38 32.85 -8.60 -2.59
N PRO A 39 33.54 -9.39 -3.43
CA PRO A 39 34.98 -9.58 -3.29
C PRO A 39 35.75 -8.26 -3.53
N PRO A 40 36.97 -8.11 -3.00
CA PRO A 40 37.76 -6.89 -3.14
C PRO A 40 37.97 -6.44 -4.59
N GLU A 41 38.14 -7.37 -5.54
CA GLU A 41 38.36 -7.02 -6.94
C GLU A 41 37.10 -6.38 -7.57
N ALA A 42 35.92 -6.83 -7.16
CA ALA A 42 34.64 -6.25 -7.61
C ALA A 42 34.42 -4.87 -6.99
N LYS A 43 34.75 -4.69 -5.70
CA LYS A 43 34.69 -3.37 -5.03
C LYS A 43 35.62 -2.36 -5.68
N ALA A 44 36.83 -2.77 -6.07
CA ALA A 44 37.81 -1.92 -6.72
C ALA A 44 37.32 -1.29 -8.04
N ARG A 45 36.35 -1.91 -8.73
CA ARG A 45 35.72 -1.35 -9.95
C ARG A 45 34.94 -0.06 -9.67
N PHE A 46 34.49 0.15 -8.43
CA PHE A 46 33.66 1.28 -8.02
C PHE A 46 34.44 2.34 -7.23
N GLY A 47 35.77 2.17 -7.08
CA GLY A 47 36.60 2.99 -6.20
C GLY A 47 36.60 2.49 -4.76
N ALA A 48 37.64 2.86 -4.00
CA ALA A 48 37.69 2.59 -2.57
C ALA A 48 36.69 3.50 -1.85
N MET A 49 35.80 2.94 -1.05
CA MET A 49 34.94 3.70 -0.13
C MET A 49 35.65 3.85 1.20
N GLU A 50 35.77 5.07 1.72
CA GLU A 50 36.12 5.31 3.11
C GLU A 50 34.87 5.24 4.00
N GLU A 51 35.09 5.09 5.31
CA GLU A 51 34.01 5.06 6.29
C GLU A 51 33.30 6.43 6.32
N GLY A 52 32.04 6.46 5.87
CA GLY A 52 31.23 7.69 5.77
C GLY A 52 31.04 8.23 4.36
N ASP A 53 31.69 7.66 3.35
CA ASP A 53 31.42 8.00 1.95
C ASP A 53 30.02 7.56 1.54
N GLN A 54 29.35 8.41 0.75
CA GLN A 54 28.15 7.98 0.02
C GLN A 54 28.54 6.94 -1.03
N PHE A 55 27.67 5.96 -1.29
CA PHE A 55 27.91 4.95 -2.31
C PHE A 55 28.25 5.62 -3.65
N PRO A 56 29.20 5.07 -4.43
CA PRO A 56 29.41 5.52 -5.79
C PRO A 56 28.07 5.46 -6.54
N ASP A 57 27.62 6.59 -7.07
CA ASP A 57 26.33 6.71 -7.77
C ASP A 57 26.17 5.62 -8.84
N ASP A 58 27.27 5.23 -9.48
CA ASP A 58 27.33 4.16 -10.48
C ASP A 58 26.97 2.77 -9.91
N PHE A 59 27.41 2.42 -8.70
CA PHE A 59 27.08 1.13 -8.09
C PHE A 59 25.62 1.10 -7.64
N ALA A 60 25.16 2.16 -6.98
CA ALA A 60 23.76 2.28 -6.59
C ALA A 60 22.87 2.19 -7.84
N SER A 61 23.19 2.94 -8.89
CA SER A 61 22.47 2.90 -10.17
C SER A 61 22.50 1.52 -10.82
N GLU A 62 23.62 0.79 -10.78
CA GLU A 62 23.71 -0.58 -11.31
C GLU A 62 22.82 -1.56 -10.54
N VAL A 63 22.80 -1.47 -9.21
CA VAL A 63 21.94 -2.31 -8.37
C VAL A 63 20.47 -1.92 -8.51
N TYR A 64 20.13 -0.63 -8.57
CA TYR A 64 18.77 -0.16 -8.89
C TYR A 64 18.31 -0.70 -10.25
N THR A 65 19.15 -0.56 -11.27
CA THR A 65 18.86 -1.08 -12.61
C THR A 65 18.68 -2.60 -12.59
N ALA A 66 19.47 -3.33 -11.80
CA ALA A 66 19.33 -4.77 -11.65
C ALA A 66 18.02 -5.13 -10.94
N ILE A 67 17.67 -4.45 -9.84
CA ILE A 67 16.40 -4.63 -9.11
C ILE A 67 15.21 -4.33 -10.03
N GLU A 68 15.27 -3.24 -10.81
CA GLU A 68 14.24 -2.86 -11.78
C GLU A 68 14.10 -3.88 -12.91
N LYS A 69 15.22 -4.33 -13.49
CA LYS A 69 15.24 -5.33 -14.57
C LYS A 69 14.70 -6.70 -14.14
N GLN A 70 14.85 -7.06 -12.87
CA GLN A 70 14.33 -8.31 -12.31
C GLN A 70 12.83 -8.24 -11.96
N GLY A 71 12.18 -7.09 -12.20
CA GLY A 71 10.76 -6.92 -11.95
C GLY A 71 10.41 -6.94 -10.46
N THR A 72 11.35 -6.58 -9.58
CA THR A 72 11.02 -6.27 -8.19
C THR A 72 10.08 -5.07 -8.21
N TYR A 73 8.82 -5.29 -7.85
CA TYR A 73 7.82 -4.22 -7.84
C TYR A 73 8.05 -3.34 -6.61
N ILE A 74 9.04 -2.46 -6.69
CA ILE A 74 8.97 -1.23 -5.90
C ILE A 74 7.67 -0.58 -6.36
N ASN A 75 6.75 -0.35 -5.42
CA ASN A 75 5.53 0.37 -5.73
C ASN A 75 5.90 1.83 -6.04
N SER A 76 6.43 2.11 -7.25
CA SER A 76 6.94 3.43 -7.66
C SER A 76 5.85 4.50 -7.65
N TYR A 77 4.59 4.11 -7.48
CA TYR A 77 3.44 4.97 -7.30
C TYR A 77 3.40 5.79 -5.98
N ASN A 78 4.39 5.60 -5.10
CA ASN A 78 4.60 6.45 -3.93
C ASN A 78 5.66 7.56 -4.16
N GLU A 79 6.24 7.68 -5.35
CA GLU A 79 6.70 9.00 -5.77
C GLU A 79 5.46 9.88 -5.95
N PRO A 80 5.46 11.13 -5.45
CA PRO A 80 4.51 12.09 -5.94
C PRO A 80 4.63 12.09 -7.47
N ILE A 81 3.52 11.92 -8.19
CA ILE A 81 3.46 12.20 -9.62
C ILE A 81 3.64 13.73 -9.74
N THR A 82 4.85 14.22 -9.53
CA THR A 82 5.19 15.65 -9.51
C THR A 82 6.11 16.04 -10.65
N SER A 83 6.42 15.12 -11.58
CA SER A 83 7.25 15.48 -12.75
C SER A 83 7.02 14.64 -14.01
N GLY A 84 6.19 13.58 -13.96
CA GLY A 84 5.84 12.79 -15.14
C GLY A 84 4.68 13.41 -15.93
N ASP A 85 5.03 14.05 -17.05
CA ASP A 85 4.15 14.63 -18.07
C ASP A 85 2.78 13.92 -18.21
N PHE A 86 1.70 14.67 -17.98
CA PHE A 86 0.30 14.20 -17.97
C PHE A 86 -0.16 13.62 -19.31
N SER A 87 0.62 13.84 -20.38
CA SER A 87 0.47 13.15 -21.68
C SER A 87 0.77 11.65 -21.62
N GLN A 88 1.40 11.18 -20.53
CA GLN A 88 1.86 9.80 -20.39
C GLN A 88 0.88 8.88 -19.66
N ILE A 89 -0.32 9.29 -19.25
CA ILE A 89 -1.31 8.33 -18.73
C ILE A 89 -1.65 7.29 -19.81
N ASP A 90 -1.74 7.73 -21.07
CA ASP A 90 -1.88 6.82 -22.20
C ASP A 90 -0.59 6.00 -22.42
N ARG A 91 0.61 6.53 -22.10
CA ARG A 91 1.90 5.81 -22.21
C ARG A 91 2.21 4.83 -21.05
N ILE A 92 1.80 5.12 -19.82
CA ILE A 92 1.85 4.18 -18.67
C ILE A 92 0.91 3.00 -18.96
N THR A 93 -0.09 3.20 -19.82
CA THR A 93 -0.94 2.16 -20.38
C THR A 93 -0.32 1.46 -21.61
N LEU A 94 0.78 1.97 -22.20
CA LEU A 94 1.31 1.55 -23.51
C LEU A 94 2.81 1.19 -23.57
N ALA A 95 3.60 1.35 -22.52
CA ALA A 95 4.83 0.58 -22.39
C ALA A 95 4.40 -0.88 -22.23
N ARG A 96 4.22 -1.58 -23.36
CA ARG A 96 3.76 -2.98 -23.39
C ARG A 96 4.77 -3.76 -22.56
N PRO A 97 4.38 -4.23 -21.37
CA PRO A 97 5.27 -5.08 -20.61
C PRO A 97 5.53 -6.30 -21.49
N THR A 98 6.79 -6.56 -21.81
CA THR A 98 7.15 -7.78 -22.54
C THR A 98 7.14 -8.99 -21.62
N GLU A 99 7.21 -8.75 -20.31
CA GLU A 99 7.23 -9.79 -19.29
C GLU A 99 5.83 -10.39 -19.08
N PRO A 100 5.65 -11.72 -19.28
CA PRO A 100 4.34 -12.37 -19.19
C PRO A 100 3.60 -12.15 -17.87
N ARG A 101 4.33 -12.06 -16.75
CA ARG A 101 3.75 -11.81 -15.42
C ARG A 101 3.14 -10.41 -15.32
N ILE A 102 3.80 -9.41 -15.89
CA ILE A 102 3.30 -8.03 -15.88
C ILE A 102 2.05 -7.94 -16.77
N LEU A 103 2.06 -8.58 -17.95
CA LEU A 103 0.87 -8.69 -18.80
C LEU A 103 -0.31 -9.34 -18.06
N HIS A 104 -0.05 -10.43 -17.34
CA HIS A 104 -1.08 -11.11 -16.53
C HIS A 104 -1.62 -10.21 -15.42
N TYR A 105 -0.76 -9.47 -14.72
CA TYR A 105 -1.16 -8.48 -13.71
C TYR A 105 -2.08 -7.40 -14.31
N HIS A 106 -1.72 -6.81 -15.45
CA HIS A 106 -2.55 -5.81 -16.13
C HIS A 106 -3.89 -6.39 -16.60
N GLN A 107 -3.88 -7.61 -17.13
CA GLN A 107 -5.11 -8.30 -17.53
C GLN A 107 -6.05 -8.48 -16.33
N LEU A 108 -5.55 -8.99 -15.21
CA LEU A 108 -6.34 -9.15 -13.99
C LEU A 108 -6.82 -7.79 -13.46
N LEU A 109 -5.92 -6.80 -13.33
CA LEU A 109 -6.27 -5.44 -12.87
C LEU A 109 -7.43 -4.87 -13.69
N SER A 110 -7.40 -5.04 -15.02
CA SER A 110 -8.43 -4.55 -15.94
C SER A 110 -9.81 -5.19 -15.72
N GLN A 111 -9.85 -6.40 -15.18
CA GLN A 111 -11.08 -7.15 -14.88
C GLN A 111 -11.66 -6.79 -13.50
N THR A 112 -10.85 -6.20 -12.62
CA THR A 112 -11.27 -5.87 -11.26
C THR A 112 -12.04 -4.55 -11.16
N ARG A 113 -12.63 -4.29 -9.99
CA ARG A 113 -13.15 -2.96 -9.60
C ARG A 113 -12.06 -1.87 -9.51
N TYR A 114 -10.78 -2.25 -9.53
CA TYR A 114 -9.64 -1.34 -9.43
C TYR A 114 -9.22 -0.79 -10.80
N ALA A 115 -9.76 -1.32 -11.88
CA ALA A 115 -9.42 -0.95 -13.25
C ALA A 115 -9.63 0.55 -13.53
N VAL A 116 -8.68 1.15 -14.27
CA VAL A 116 -8.64 2.59 -14.59
C VAL A 116 -9.90 3.03 -15.34
N GLN A 117 -10.34 2.23 -16.31
CA GLN A 117 -11.55 2.46 -17.10
C GLN A 117 -12.84 2.43 -16.27
N ARG A 118 -12.81 1.89 -15.04
CA ARG A 118 -13.95 1.92 -14.11
C ARG A 118 -13.96 3.18 -13.24
N VAL A 119 -13.08 4.15 -13.48
CA VAL A 119 -13.09 5.47 -12.81
C VAL A 119 -14.05 6.42 -13.51
N GLY A 120 -15.35 6.29 -13.19
CA GLY A 120 -16.41 7.17 -13.69
C GLY A 120 -16.70 8.38 -12.79
N ALA A 121 -17.55 9.30 -13.27
CA ALA A 121 -17.95 10.52 -12.57
C ALA A 121 -18.52 10.28 -11.15
N ALA A 122 -19.28 9.21 -10.96
CA ALA A 122 -19.80 8.82 -9.64
C ALA A 122 -18.68 8.46 -8.64
N THR A 123 -17.59 7.86 -9.12
CA THR A 123 -16.46 7.51 -8.27
C THR A 123 -15.65 8.74 -7.87
N LEU A 124 -15.49 9.70 -8.80
CA LEU A 124 -14.80 10.97 -8.53
C LEU A 124 -15.51 11.78 -7.43
N ARG A 125 -16.85 11.79 -7.42
CA ARG A 125 -17.64 12.41 -6.33
C ARG A 125 -17.38 11.79 -4.95
N SER A 126 -17.05 10.50 -4.89
CA SER A 126 -16.76 9.82 -3.62
C SER A 126 -15.38 10.17 -3.05
N LEU A 127 -14.45 10.64 -3.89
CA LEU A 127 -13.13 11.14 -3.46
C LEU A 127 -13.20 12.56 -2.89
N ALA A 128 -14.16 13.37 -3.33
CA ALA A 128 -14.28 14.77 -2.89
C ALA A 128 -14.52 14.93 -1.38
N LYS A 129 -14.94 13.85 -0.71
CA LYS A 129 -15.05 13.81 0.76
C LYS A 129 -13.65 13.66 1.39
N GLY A 130 -13.03 14.80 1.71
CA GLY A 130 -11.78 14.88 2.49
C GLY A 130 -10.51 15.10 1.66
N ASP A 131 -10.65 15.52 0.40
CA ASP A 131 -9.54 15.82 -0.50
C ASP A 131 -9.78 17.21 -1.12
N ASP A 132 -9.02 18.21 -0.67
CA ASP A 132 -9.24 19.60 -1.07
C ASP A 132 -8.88 19.84 -2.54
N ARG A 133 -8.17 18.89 -3.19
CA ARG A 133 -8.00 18.86 -4.65
C ARG A 133 -9.34 18.74 -5.40
N LEU A 134 -10.42 18.39 -4.69
CA LEU A 134 -11.75 18.11 -5.21
C LEU A 134 -12.84 18.99 -4.58
N ALA A 135 -12.52 19.87 -3.62
CA ALA A 135 -13.51 20.73 -2.96
C ALA A 135 -14.17 21.74 -3.94
N SER A 136 -13.49 22.09 -5.03
CA SER A 136 -14.08 22.86 -6.14
C SER A 136 -15.07 22.07 -6.99
N ALA A 137 -15.00 20.73 -7.00
CA ALA A 137 -15.90 19.86 -7.77
C ALA A 137 -17.29 19.68 -7.13
N THR A 138 -17.45 20.08 -5.86
CA THR A 138 -18.73 20.17 -5.17
C THR A 138 -19.38 21.56 -5.29
N GLY A 139 -18.62 22.56 -5.74
CA GLY A 139 -19.16 23.84 -6.20
C GLY A 139 -19.57 23.75 -7.66
N THR A 140 -20.39 24.69 -8.12
CA THR A 140 -20.84 24.86 -9.51
C THR A 140 -19.71 25.10 -10.55
N ALA A 141 -18.44 25.04 -10.13
CA ALA A 141 -17.28 25.22 -10.99
C ALA A 141 -16.92 23.92 -11.72
N THR A 142 -17.06 23.93 -13.05
CA THR A 142 -16.64 22.82 -13.92
C THR A 142 -15.13 22.62 -13.84
N LEU A 143 -14.67 21.42 -13.45
CA LEU A 143 -13.25 21.05 -13.51
C LEU A 143 -12.73 21.11 -14.95
N SER A 144 -11.49 21.57 -15.14
CA SER A 144 -10.84 21.46 -16.44
C SER A 144 -10.59 20.01 -16.84
N ALA A 145 -10.45 19.72 -18.13
CA ALA A 145 -10.15 18.38 -18.63
C ALA A 145 -8.86 17.79 -18.00
N GLN A 146 -7.84 18.64 -17.80
CA GLN A 146 -6.57 18.26 -17.17
C GLN A 146 -6.75 17.92 -15.68
N GLN A 147 -7.52 18.71 -14.94
CA GLN A 147 -7.84 18.42 -13.53
C GLN A 147 -8.59 17.09 -13.41
N LEU A 148 -9.56 16.85 -14.29
CA LEU A 148 -10.31 15.61 -14.31
C LEU A 148 -9.41 14.39 -14.62
N ALA A 149 -8.47 14.52 -15.55
CA ALA A 149 -7.51 13.48 -15.87
C ALA A 149 -6.58 13.16 -14.69
N ALA A 150 -6.03 14.18 -14.02
CA ALA A 150 -5.18 14.02 -12.85
C ALA A 150 -5.90 13.31 -11.69
N LEU A 151 -7.18 13.61 -11.48
CA LEU A 151 -8.00 12.97 -10.45
C LEU A 151 -8.29 11.50 -10.78
N ARG A 152 -8.57 11.21 -12.06
CA ARG A 152 -8.74 9.83 -12.54
C ARG A 152 -7.47 9.02 -12.32
N LEU A 153 -6.31 9.59 -12.66
CA LEU A 153 -5.01 8.95 -12.44
C LEU A 153 -4.77 8.71 -10.95
N HIS A 154 -4.92 9.73 -10.11
CA HIS A 154 -4.70 9.58 -8.67
C HIS A 154 -5.57 8.47 -8.07
N LEU A 155 -6.83 8.37 -8.49
CA LEU A 155 -7.71 7.29 -8.05
C LEU A 155 -7.30 5.92 -8.60
N ALA A 156 -6.95 5.85 -9.88
CA ALA A 156 -6.45 4.65 -10.52
C ALA A 156 -5.22 4.11 -9.77
N VAL A 157 -4.28 4.99 -9.45
CA VAL A 157 -3.09 4.66 -8.66
C VAL A 157 -3.47 4.14 -7.27
N ARG A 158 -4.31 4.86 -6.52
CA ARG A 158 -4.81 4.42 -5.19
C ARG A 158 -5.55 3.09 -5.21
N ARG A 159 -6.10 2.70 -6.36
CA ARG A 159 -6.78 1.43 -6.58
C ARG A 159 -5.77 0.34 -6.95
N ALA A 160 -4.85 0.64 -7.86
CA ALA A 160 -3.77 -0.24 -8.26
C ALA A 160 -2.88 -0.64 -7.08
N CYS A 161 -2.51 0.27 -6.17
CA CYS A 161 -1.69 -0.10 -5.01
C CYS A 161 -2.39 -1.10 -4.06
N LYS A 162 -3.72 -1.01 -3.91
CA LYS A 162 -4.49 -2.00 -3.12
C LYS A 162 -4.60 -3.33 -3.84
N PHE A 163 -4.81 -3.28 -5.15
CA PHE A 163 -4.79 -4.47 -5.99
C PHE A 163 -3.42 -5.16 -5.96
N GLY A 164 -2.33 -4.39 -5.93
CA GLY A 164 -0.97 -4.91 -5.77
C GLY A 164 -0.82 -5.75 -4.50
N ILE A 165 -1.23 -5.22 -3.34
CA ILE A 165 -1.24 -5.98 -2.08
C ILE A 165 -2.06 -7.27 -2.21
N GLU A 166 -3.26 -7.18 -2.79
CA GLU A 166 -4.13 -8.34 -2.98
C GLU A 166 -3.52 -9.39 -3.92
N TYR A 167 -3.02 -8.96 -5.06
CA TYR A 167 -2.42 -9.81 -6.09
C TYR A 167 -1.19 -10.53 -5.56
N ILE A 168 -0.29 -9.78 -4.91
CA ILE A 168 0.95 -10.31 -4.35
C ILE A 168 0.66 -11.27 -3.21
N SER A 169 -0.33 -10.97 -2.35
CA SER A 169 -0.68 -11.88 -1.25
C SER A 169 -1.04 -13.29 -1.73
N ARG A 170 -1.61 -13.41 -2.95
CA ARG A 170 -2.02 -14.67 -3.59
C ARG A 170 -0.88 -15.43 -4.26
N GLN A 171 0.29 -14.83 -4.43
CA GLN A 171 1.45 -15.50 -5.03
C GLN A 171 2.17 -16.33 -3.96
N ARG A 172 2.57 -17.57 -4.28
CA ARG A 172 3.06 -18.52 -3.26
C ARG A 172 4.39 -18.14 -2.61
N GLU A 173 5.20 -17.31 -3.25
CA GLU A 173 6.58 -17.08 -2.77
C GLU A 173 6.89 -15.61 -2.45
N VAL A 174 6.06 -14.68 -2.93
CA VAL A 174 6.33 -13.25 -2.77
C VAL A 174 5.94 -12.75 -1.37
N ILE A 175 6.74 -11.84 -0.80
CA ILE A 175 6.47 -11.13 0.46
C ILE A 175 6.20 -9.63 0.21
N VAL A 176 5.21 -9.10 0.93
CA VAL A 176 4.98 -7.65 1.05
C VAL A 176 5.76 -7.14 2.27
N HIS A 177 6.72 -6.26 2.05
CA HIS A 177 7.44 -5.53 3.08
C HIS A 177 6.82 -4.13 3.23
N TYR A 178 6.23 -3.84 4.38
CA TYR A 178 5.54 -2.58 4.63
C TYR A 178 6.27 -1.76 5.70
N ILE A 179 6.90 -0.66 5.28
CA ILE A 179 7.62 0.26 6.15
C ILE A 179 6.64 1.29 6.73
N LEU A 180 6.57 1.33 8.05
CA LEU A 180 5.70 2.21 8.84
C LEU A 180 6.42 3.49 9.29
N ASP A 181 7.73 3.59 9.10
CA ASP A 181 8.54 4.75 9.48
C ASP A 181 7.93 6.06 8.94
N GLY A 182 7.66 7.00 9.85
CA GLY A 182 7.02 8.29 9.54
C GLY A 182 5.50 8.24 9.38
N ILE A 183 4.86 7.07 9.54
CA ILE A 183 3.39 6.90 9.47
C ILE A 183 2.80 6.76 10.87
N LYS A 184 2.03 7.76 11.30
CA LYS A 184 1.31 7.72 12.59
C LYS A 184 -0.01 6.95 12.45
N SER A 185 -0.27 6.01 13.36
CA SER A 185 -1.49 5.19 13.32
C SER A 185 -2.76 6.02 13.50
N GLU A 186 -2.69 7.12 14.26
CA GLU A 186 -3.78 8.06 14.50
C GLU A 186 -4.22 8.68 13.17
N ASP A 187 -3.25 9.09 12.35
CA ASP A 187 -3.53 9.71 11.05
C ASP A 187 -4.13 8.71 10.06
N VAL A 188 -3.73 7.43 10.16
CA VAL A 188 -4.31 6.33 9.40
C VAL A 188 -5.76 6.11 9.80
N VAL A 189 -6.07 6.03 11.09
CA VAL A 189 -7.43 5.75 11.59
C VAL A 189 -8.37 6.93 11.34
N ASN A 190 -7.92 8.15 11.66
CA ASN A 190 -8.71 9.37 11.54
C ASN A 190 -8.84 9.88 10.10
N LYS A 191 -8.07 9.30 9.16
CA LYS A 191 -7.98 9.76 7.77
C LYS A 191 -7.55 11.23 7.74
N THR A 192 -6.44 11.52 8.41
CA THR A 192 -5.84 12.85 8.37
C THR A 192 -5.34 13.12 6.95
N SER A 193 -5.73 14.27 6.40
CA SER A 193 -5.23 14.76 5.12
C SER A 193 -4.01 15.64 5.35
N TYR A 194 -2.97 15.46 4.52
CA TYR A 194 -1.74 16.25 4.59
C TYR A 194 -1.67 17.22 3.42
N GLY A 195 -0.87 18.27 3.58
CA GLY A 195 -0.51 19.15 2.47
C GLY A 195 0.17 18.35 1.37
N VAL A 196 -0.32 18.49 0.15
CA VAL A 196 0.29 18.00 -1.08
C VAL A 196 0.78 19.20 -1.90
N MET A 197 1.75 18.94 -2.77
CA MET A 197 2.32 19.96 -3.66
C MET A 197 1.20 20.78 -4.35
N GLY A 198 1.36 22.10 -4.36
CA GLY A 198 0.35 23.04 -4.88
C GLY A 198 -0.69 23.51 -3.86
N GLY A 199 -0.43 23.40 -2.55
CA GLY A 199 -1.27 24.01 -1.49
C GLY A 199 -2.61 23.29 -1.23
N THR A 200 -2.80 22.10 -1.80
CA THR A 200 -3.99 21.29 -1.60
C THR A 200 -3.77 20.29 -0.46
N LYS A 201 -4.84 19.74 0.14
CA LYS A 201 -4.75 18.64 1.11
C LYS A 201 -5.30 17.36 0.52
N GLY A 202 -4.66 16.23 0.81
CA GLY A 202 -5.10 14.92 0.33
C GLY A 202 -4.76 13.80 1.30
N LEU A 203 -5.48 12.68 1.17
CA LEU A 203 -5.19 11.47 1.92
C LEU A 203 -4.01 10.72 1.30
N PRO A 204 -2.94 10.41 2.05
CA PRO A 204 -1.83 9.63 1.52
C PRO A 204 -2.28 8.24 1.07
N ILE A 205 -1.65 7.74 0.01
CA ILE A 205 -1.92 6.41 -0.54
C ILE A 205 -1.60 5.34 0.52
N THR A 206 -0.46 5.48 1.20
CA THR A 206 -0.02 4.61 2.30
C THR A 206 -1.06 4.44 3.40
N THR A 207 -1.64 5.53 3.91
CA THR A 207 -2.72 5.42 4.92
C THR A 207 -3.93 4.64 4.40
N SER A 208 -4.21 4.71 3.09
CA SER A 208 -5.32 3.99 2.46
C SER A 208 -5.03 2.52 2.24
N GLU A 209 -3.77 2.16 2.05
CA GLU A 209 -3.25 0.78 1.97
C GLU A 209 -3.30 0.11 3.34
N ILE A 210 -2.82 0.76 4.41
CA ILE A 210 -2.88 0.19 5.77
C ILE A 210 -4.34 -0.06 6.18
N ARG A 211 -5.23 0.92 5.94
CA ARG A 211 -6.67 0.72 6.12
C ARG A 211 -7.25 -0.39 5.25
N TYR A 212 -6.65 -0.68 4.10
CA TYR A 212 -7.04 -1.81 3.26
C TYR A 212 -6.58 -3.12 3.88
N MET A 213 -5.31 -3.23 4.28
CA MET A 213 -4.80 -4.43 4.94
C MET A 213 -5.58 -4.76 6.22
N PHE A 214 -5.85 -3.77 7.07
CA PHE A 214 -6.68 -3.94 8.28
C PHE A 214 -8.04 -4.58 7.97
N ARG A 215 -8.73 -4.10 6.94
CA ARG A 215 -10.08 -4.60 6.61
C ARG A 215 -10.07 -6.01 6.05
N ASN A 216 -9.01 -6.40 5.34
CA ASN A 216 -8.91 -7.69 4.68
C ASN A 216 -7.90 -8.59 5.42
N TRP A 217 -7.62 -8.33 6.70
CA TRP A 217 -6.49 -8.92 7.38
C TRP A 217 -6.60 -10.44 7.52
N PHE A 218 -7.82 -10.95 7.74
CA PHE A 218 -8.08 -12.38 7.78
C PHE A 218 -7.69 -13.06 6.45
N ASP A 219 -8.17 -12.54 5.33
CA ASP A 219 -7.86 -13.07 4.00
C ASP A 219 -6.38 -12.92 3.64
N LEU A 220 -5.73 -11.84 4.06
CA LEU A 220 -4.32 -11.61 3.79
C LEU A 220 -3.39 -12.48 4.66
N LYS A 221 -3.82 -12.82 5.88
CA LYS A 221 -3.05 -13.65 6.83
C LYS A 221 -3.27 -15.15 6.64
N ASN A 222 -4.47 -15.58 6.27
CA ASN A 222 -4.85 -17.00 6.21
C ASN A 222 -4.57 -17.68 4.86
N GLN A 223 -3.85 -17.01 3.95
CA GLN A 223 -3.33 -17.70 2.77
C GLN A 223 -2.28 -18.69 3.25
N ALA A 224 -2.22 -19.89 2.67
CA ALA A 224 -1.55 -21.10 3.17
C ALA A 224 -0.02 -21.03 3.43
N ILE A 225 0.57 -19.82 3.46
CA ILE A 225 1.96 -19.53 3.73
C ILE A 225 2.03 -18.49 4.85
N GLU A 226 2.70 -18.85 5.95
CA GLU A 226 3.01 -17.92 7.03
C GLU A 226 3.86 -16.73 6.50
N ARG A 227 3.61 -15.51 7.00
CA ARG A 227 4.41 -14.29 6.76
C ARG A 227 4.35 -13.67 5.35
N LYS A 228 3.15 -13.53 4.78
CA LYS A 228 2.94 -12.80 3.50
C LYS A 228 3.14 -11.29 3.57
N ILE A 229 2.94 -10.69 4.75
CA ILE A 229 3.09 -9.27 4.99
C ILE A 229 3.94 -9.07 6.24
N ILE A 230 5.08 -8.41 6.09
CA ILE A 230 6.00 -8.08 7.18
C ILE A 230 5.99 -6.56 7.37
N PHE A 231 5.75 -6.12 8.59
CA PHE A 231 5.79 -4.70 8.95
C PHE A 231 7.15 -4.35 9.53
N TYR A 232 7.64 -3.17 9.19
CA TYR A 232 8.83 -2.60 9.79
C TYR A 232 8.54 -1.23 10.37
N ASN A 233 9.06 -0.96 11.56
CA ASN A 233 9.08 0.36 12.15
C ASN A 233 10.44 0.59 12.81
N ASP A 234 11.06 1.74 12.56
CA ASP A 234 12.39 2.11 13.07
C ASP A 234 13.41 0.99 12.78
N GLN A 235 13.41 0.50 11.53
CA GLN A 235 14.31 -0.56 11.04
C GLN A 235 14.17 -1.92 11.74
N ALA A 236 13.16 -2.12 12.59
CA ALA A 236 12.86 -3.38 13.26
C ALA A 236 11.59 -4.02 12.67
N GLU A 237 11.54 -5.35 12.64
CA GLU A 237 10.29 -6.06 12.33
C GLU A 237 9.31 -5.87 13.50
N VAL A 238 8.06 -5.52 13.18
CA VAL A 238 7.00 -5.27 14.17
C VAL A 238 5.73 -6.03 13.82
N ARG A 239 4.82 -6.13 14.78
CA ARG A 239 3.48 -6.69 14.53
C ARG A 239 2.67 -5.69 13.70
N ALA A 240 1.57 -6.17 13.14
CA ALA A 240 0.63 -5.28 12.46
C ALA A 240 0.12 -4.19 13.44
N PRO A 241 -0.04 -2.91 13.00
CA PRO A 241 -0.29 -1.78 13.89
C PRO A 241 -1.50 -1.93 14.83
N TRP A 242 -2.51 -2.67 14.39
CA TRP A 242 -3.73 -2.93 15.16
C TRP A 242 -3.57 -3.96 16.29
N TYR A 243 -2.47 -4.70 16.34
CA TYR A 243 -2.15 -5.56 17.49
C TYR A 243 -1.46 -4.79 18.62
N ASP A 244 -0.69 -3.75 18.28
CA ASP A 244 0.03 -2.94 19.27
C ASP A 244 -0.85 -1.81 19.83
N ALA A 245 -1.78 -1.26 19.01
CA ALA A 245 -2.71 -0.22 19.43
C ALA A 245 -4.20 -0.58 19.16
N PRO A 246 -4.74 -1.68 19.70
CA PRO A 246 -6.08 -2.16 19.35
C PRO A 246 -7.20 -1.16 19.70
N THR A 247 -7.04 -0.40 20.78
CA THR A 247 -8.00 0.64 21.21
C THR A 247 -8.09 1.79 20.21
N LEU A 248 -6.99 2.15 19.54
CA LEU A 248 -6.96 3.15 18.49
C LEU A 248 -7.73 2.70 17.25
N TRP A 249 -7.65 1.41 16.89
CA TRP A 249 -8.29 0.84 15.70
C TRP A 249 -9.76 0.45 15.90
N LEU A 250 -10.20 0.25 17.16
CA LEU A 250 -11.54 -0.20 17.49
C LEU A 250 -12.66 0.74 16.98
N PRO A 251 -12.58 2.09 17.10
CA PRO A 251 -13.60 2.98 16.53
C PRO A 251 -13.71 2.87 15.01
N TYR A 252 -12.59 2.66 14.32
CA TYR A 252 -12.59 2.44 12.89
C TYR A 252 -13.24 1.10 12.51
N ALA A 253 -12.99 0.04 13.27
CA ALA A 253 -13.67 -1.24 13.12
C ALA A 253 -15.18 -1.09 13.34
N GLN A 254 -15.61 -0.40 14.39
CA GLN A 254 -17.03 -0.15 14.68
C GLN A 254 -17.75 0.50 13.49
N HIS A 255 -17.17 1.57 12.93
CA HIS A 255 -17.72 2.22 11.74
C HIS A 255 -17.89 1.26 10.55
N ARG A 256 -16.98 0.30 10.40
CA ARG A 256 -17.03 -0.72 9.33
C ARG A 256 -18.10 -1.77 9.61
N VAL A 257 -18.25 -2.22 10.85
CA VAL A 257 -19.33 -3.12 11.28
C VAL A 257 -20.68 -2.47 11.02
N ASP A 258 -20.88 -1.20 11.40
CA ASP A 258 -22.15 -0.50 11.18
C ASP A 258 -22.48 -0.34 9.69
N LYS A 259 -21.46 -0.13 8.85
CA LYS A 259 -21.64 -0.13 7.39
C LYS A 259 -22.02 -1.51 6.87
N TYR A 260 -21.39 -2.57 7.37
CA TYR A 260 -21.67 -3.95 6.98
C TYR A 260 -23.10 -4.37 7.36
N THR A 261 -23.54 -4.09 8.58
CA THR A 261 -24.90 -4.38 9.06
C THR A 261 -25.96 -3.62 8.27
N ARG A 262 -25.72 -2.33 7.96
CA ARG A 262 -26.65 -1.54 7.12
C ARG A 262 -26.78 -2.11 5.70
N ALA A 263 -25.71 -2.65 5.13
CA ALA A 263 -25.74 -3.25 3.81
C ALA A 263 -26.36 -4.67 3.81
N ASN A 264 -26.35 -5.36 4.95
CA ASN A 264 -26.80 -6.74 5.09
C ASN A 264 -27.75 -6.93 6.30
N PRO A 265 -28.96 -6.35 6.26
CA PRO A 265 -29.87 -6.33 7.42
C PRO A 265 -30.31 -7.72 7.90
N ARG A 266 -30.25 -8.75 7.04
CA ARG A 266 -30.61 -10.14 7.37
C ARG A 266 -29.55 -10.91 8.15
N LEU A 267 -28.29 -10.45 8.15
CA LEU A 267 -27.18 -11.11 8.86
C LEU A 267 -27.14 -10.79 10.37
N GLY A 268 -27.97 -9.83 10.84
CA GLY A 268 -28.10 -9.55 12.26
C GLY A 268 -28.95 -10.55 13.05
N LEU A 269 -29.37 -11.67 12.43
CA LEU A 269 -30.39 -12.58 12.95
C LEU A 269 -29.92 -14.02 13.21
N THR A 270 -28.66 -14.37 12.90
CA THR A 270 -28.13 -15.74 13.08
C THR A 270 -26.99 -15.76 14.08
N GLU A 271 -26.97 -16.76 14.97
CA GLU A 271 -26.08 -16.91 16.14
C GLU A 271 -24.58 -17.14 15.83
N ASP A 272 -24.18 -17.25 14.56
CA ASP A 272 -22.76 -17.16 14.10
C ASP A 272 -22.23 -15.71 14.13
N ASN A 273 -22.61 -14.99 15.19
CA ASN A 273 -22.74 -13.54 15.16
C ASN A 273 -21.44 -12.85 15.59
N HIS A 274 -20.39 -12.98 14.77
CA HIS A 274 -19.15 -12.22 14.97
C HIS A 274 -19.39 -10.71 15.14
N VAL A 275 -20.48 -10.17 14.57
CA VAL A 275 -20.91 -8.78 14.80
C VAL A 275 -21.34 -8.56 16.26
N GLU A 276 -22.17 -9.43 16.83
CA GLU A 276 -22.60 -9.31 18.23
C GLU A 276 -21.45 -9.57 19.20
N ALA A 277 -20.61 -10.57 18.93
CA ALA A 277 -19.41 -10.80 19.71
C ALA A 277 -18.47 -9.59 19.69
N PHE A 278 -18.25 -8.99 18.51
CA PHE A 278 -17.50 -7.74 18.36
C PHE A 278 -18.10 -6.62 19.24
N ARG A 279 -19.42 -6.39 19.16
CA ARG A 279 -20.10 -5.33 19.93
C ARG A 279 -20.00 -5.55 21.43
N ARG A 280 -20.27 -6.78 21.90
CA ARG A 280 -20.18 -7.16 23.30
C ARG A 280 -18.77 -6.95 23.86
N LEU A 281 -17.74 -7.43 23.15
CA LEU A 281 -16.34 -7.31 23.58
C LEU A 281 -15.87 -5.85 23.52
N SER A 282 -16.30 -5.09 22.51
CA SER A 282 -16.06 -3.65 22.39
C SER A 282 -16.61 -2.89 23.60
N ALA A 283 -17.86 -3.17 24.00
CA ALA A 283 -18.50 -2.56 25.17
C ALA A 283 -17.82 -2.92 26.50
N GLN A 284 -17.15 -4.07 26.56
CA GLN A 284 -16.35 -4.52 27.71
C GLN A 284 -14.93 -3.93 27.74
N GLY A 285 -14.56 -3.08 26.77
CA GLY A 285 -13.19 -2.55 26.65
C GLY A 285 -12.16 -3.58 26.16
N ARG A 286 -12.61 -4.76 25.69
CA ARG A 286 -11.74 -5.86 25.22
C ARG A 286 -11.38 -5.68 23.75
N ALA A 287 -10.66 -4.61 23.44
CA ALA A 287 -10.39 -4.18 22.06
C ALA A 287 -9.72 -5.27 21.20
N SER A 288 -8.67 -5.93 21.71
CA SER A 288 -7.97 -6.99 20.97
C SER A 288 -8.89 -8.15 20.59
N ASP A 289 -9.73 -8.59 21.54
CA ASP A 289 -10.65 -9.70 21.33
C ASP A 289 -11.77 -9.30 20.35
N ALA A 290 -12.30 -8.09 20.50
CA ALA A 290 -13.26 -7.53 19.56
C ALA A 290 -12.69 -7.55 18.13
N LEU A 291 -11.46 -7.08 17.93
CA LEU A 291 -10.83 -7.06 16.61
C LEU A 291 -10.70 -8.45 15.97
N GLN A 292 -10.51 -9.53 16.74
CA GLN A 292 -10.52 -10.89 16.18
C GLN A 292 -11.85 -11.24 15.51
N HIS A 293 -12.98 -10.85 16.14
CA HIS A 293 -14.30 -11.02 15.55
C HIS A 293 -14.57 -10.05 14.40
N PHE A 294 -13.91 -8.89 14.36
CA PHE A 294 -14.00 -8.00 13.20
C PHE A 294 -13.33 -8.60 11.96
N PHE A 295 -12.13 -9.19 12.09
CA PHE A 295 -11.35 -9.63 10.94
C PHE A 295 -12.00 -10.76 10.14
N VAL A 296 -12.79 -11.60 10.79
CA VAL A 296 -13.53 -12.71 10.15
C VAL A 296 -14.79 -12.26 9.42
N LEU A 297 -15.20 -10.99 9.56
CA LEU A 297 -16.36 -10.48 8.85
C LEU A 297 -16.07 -10.39 7.35
N PRO A 298 -16.98 -10.86 6.47
CA PRO A 298 -16.82 -10.74 5.04
C PRO A 298 -16.58 -9.29 4.63
N THR A 299 -15.52 -9.05 3.86
CA THR A 299 -15.28 -7.72 3.32
C THR A 299 -16.27 -7.47 2.18
N ALA A 300 -16.95 -6.32 2.23
CA ALA A 300 -17.81 -5.90 1.13
C ALA A 300 -16.95 -5.65 -0.14
N GLY A 301 -16.86 -6.66 -1.00
CA GLY A 301 -16.26 -6.62 -2.33
C GLY A 301 -14.80 -7.06 -2.41
N GLY A 302 -14.42 -8.16 -1.75
CA GLY A 302 -13.26 -8.95 -2.18
C GLY A 302 -13.43 -9.42 -3.63
N LEU A 303 -12.35 -9.86 -4.30
CA LEU A 303 -12.42 -10.35 -5.68
C LEU A 303 -13.27 -11.63 -5.77
N THR A 304 -14.57 -11.45 -5.98
CA THR A 304 -15.46 -12.34 -6.73
C THR A 304 -15.91 -11.59 -7.98
#